data_AF-A0A0W0SLS3-F1
#
_entry.id   AF-A0A0W0SLS3-F1
#
_cell.length_a   1.000
_cell.length_b   1.000
_cell.length_c   1.000
_cell.angle_alpha   90.00
_cell.angle_beta   90.00
_cell.angle_gamma   90.00
#
_symmetry.space_group_name_H-M   'P 1'
#
loop_
_entity.id
_entity.type
_entity.pdbx_description
1 polymer ?
#
loop_
_entity_poly.entity_id
_entity_poly.type
_entity_poly.pdbx_seq_one_letter_code
_entity_poly.pdbx_strand_id
1 'polypeptide(L)'
;MHTLFIPFSVDEEGYDLFLMGTTWRKNIEETGKLDKMPKIVMYPGEEEDVTNISDDLSYMFRDEDINANDAIYILSQGMDSEDEVAANQSETENCFLKIQDVAARMKKCGFTPEIAKKINSLKLYICGGEKHRNHQLAISFAKALGEEYKDLTIHYYEKLVYIPKKYIHGTIELFHKIAKNTEDAKEIFRASEVRKTIKVSESSIFFTNTKRKQTEITNEEVREIEAKVIRIE
;
A
#
# COMPACT_ATOMS: atom_id res chain seq x y z
N MET A 1 17.83 -4.94 7.39
CA MET A 1 17.79 -4.69 5.94
C MET A 1 16.33 -4.57 5.52
N HIS A 2 15.89 -3.47 4.90
CA HIS A 2 14.46 -3.33 4.60
C HIS A 2 14.04 -4.14 3.36
N THR A 3 12.74 -4.31 3.13
CA THR A 3 12.22 -4.93 1.91
C THR A 3 11.22 -4.01 1.25
N LEU A 4 11.28 -3.92 -0.07
CA LEU A 4 10.31 -3.20 -0.89
C LEU A 4 9.58 -4.23 -1.75
N PHE A 5 8.28 -4.38 -1.50
CA PHE A 5 7.39 -5.27 -2.22
C PHE A 5 6.62 -4.50 -3.29
N ILE A 6 6.67 -4.99 -4.52
CA ILE A 6 5.92 -4.49 -5.67
C ILE A 6 4.86 -5.55 -6.01
N PRO A 7 3.55 -5.26 -5.81
CA PRO A 7 2.50 -6.26 -5.97
C PRO A 7 2.06 -6.49 -7.42
N PHE A 8 2.68 -5.80 -8.37
CA PHE A 8 2.45 -5.91 -9.80
C PHE A 8 3.62 -6.63 -10.45
N SER A 9 3.34 -7.42 -11.47
CA SER A 9 4.35 -7.99 -12.35
C SER A 9 4.73 -7.05 -13.49
N VAL A 10 5.70 -7.45 -14.31
CA VAL A 10 6.24 -6.59 -15.37
C VAL A 10 5.25 -6.41 -16.51
N ASP A 11 4.54 -7.49 -16.85
CA ASP A 11 3.39 -7.54 -17.76
C ASP A 11 2.18 -6.74 -17.26
N GLU A 12 2.14 -6.44 -15.97
CA GLU A 12 1.12 -5.58 -15.35
C GLU A 12 1.59 -4.12 -15.22
N GLU A 13 2.50 -3.68 -16.07
CA GLU A 13 3.07 -2.33 -16.05
C GLU A 13 3.78 -1.96 -14.74
N GLY A 14 4.26 -2.97 -13.99
CA GLY A 14 4.99 -2.77 -12.74
C GLY A 14 6.40 -2.18 -12.92
N TYR A 15 6.84 -1.94 -14.16
CA TYR A 15 8.18 -1.42 -14.46
C TYR A 15 8.45 -0.05 -13.83
N ASP A 16 7.46 0.85 -13.81
CA ASP A 16 7.59 2.16 -13.17
C ASP A 16 7.85 2.04 -11.66
N LEU A 17 7.14 1.13 -10.98
CA LEU A 17 7.35 0.85 -9.55
C LEU A 17 8.73 0.22 -9.31
N PHE A 18 9.19 -0.65 -10.22
CA PHE A 18 10.53 -1.22 -10.16
C PHE A 18 11.61 -0.14 -10.31
N LEU A 19 11.44 0.78 -11.25
CA LEU A 19 12.35 1.93 -11.42
C LEU A 19 12.36 2.85 -10.19
N MET A 20 11.20 3.05 -9.55
CA MET A 20 11.13 3.77 -8.27
C MET A 20 11.89 3.04 -7.15
N GLY A 21 11.76 1.72 -7.06
CA GLY A 21 12.47 0.91 -6.07
C GLY A 21 13.98 0.94 -6.24
N THR A 22 14.47 0.79 -7.48
CA THR A 22 15.91 0.89 -7.81
C THR A 22 16.46 2.29 -7.57
N THR A 23 15.69 3.34 -7.90
CA THR A 23 16.06 4.74 -7.59
C THR A 23 16.21 4.95 -6.08
N TRP A 24 15.31 4.37 -5.27
CA TRP A 24 15.45 4.43 -3.81
C TRP A 24 16.75 3.75 -3.35
N ARG A 25 17.06 2.55 -3.84
CA ARG A 25 18.32 1.86 -3.51
C ARG A 25 19.54 2.73 -3.83
N LYS A 26 19.58 3.30 -5.04
CA LYS A 26 20.67 4.19 -5.47
C LYS A 26 20.83 5.40 -4.54
N ASN A 27 19.74 6.04 -4.15
CA ASN A 27 19.79 7.16 -3.20
C ASN A 27 20.34 6.74 -1.83
N ILE A 28 20.09 5.51 -1.37
CA ILE A 28 20.66 5.00 -0.12
C ILE A 28 22.16 4.72 -0.29
N GLU A 29 22.55 4.09 -1.40
CA GLU A 29 23.94 3.82 -1.76
C GLU A 29 24.78 5.10 -1.76
N GLU A 30 24.28 6.17 -2.38
CA GLU A 30 24.94 7.49 -2.42
C GLU A 30 25.10 8.12 -1.02
N THR A 31 24.27 7.73 -0.04
CA THR A 31 24.42 8.17 1.36
C THR A 31 25.36 7.31 2.20
N GLY A 32 25.89 6.22 1.64
CA GLY A 32 26.79 5.27 2.32
C GLY A 32 26.10 4.36 3.34
N LYS A 33 24.76 4.35 3.41
CA LYS A 33 23.98 3.57 4.38
C LYS A 33 23.54 2.22 3.82
N LEU A 34 24.50 1.44 3.33
CA LEU A 34 24.25 0.18 2.64
C LEU A 34 23.45 -0.83 3.47
N ASP A 35 23.58 -0.80 4.81
CA ASP A 35 22.81 -1.62 5.75
C ASP A 35 21.30 -1.31 5.75
N LYS A 36 20.91 -0.16 5.22
CA LYS A 36 19.51 0.27 5.04
C LYS A 36 18.97 0.03 3.64
N MET A 37 19.79 -0.42 2.70
CA MET A 37 19.36 -0.65 1.33
C MET A 37 18.26 -1.73 1.28
N PRO A 38 17.09 -1.44 0.69
CA PRO A 38 16.02 -2.42 0.64
C PRO A 38 16.27 -3.48 -0.43
N LYS A 39 15.93 -4.74 -0.12
CA LYS A 39 15.76 -5.79 -1.14
C LYS A 39 14.44 -5.55 -1.88
N ILE A 40 14.41 -5.74 -3.20
CA ILE A 40 13.18 -5.60 -3.99
C ILE A 40 12.59 -6.99 -4.20
N VAL A 41 11.32 -7.14 -3.83
CA VAL A 41 10.51 -8.33 -4.10
C VAL A 41 9.37 -7.91 -5.01
N MET A 42 9.24 -8.52 -6.19
CA MET A 42 8.16 -8.21 -7.14
C MET A 42 7.28 -9.42 -7.35
N TYR A 43 5.99 -9.20 -7.59
CA TYR A 43 5.09 -10.27 -8.00
C TYR A 43 5.53 -10.81 -9.37
N PRO A 44 5.71 -12.13 -9.55
CA PRO A 44 6.23 -12.67 -10.80
C PRO A 44 5.23 -12.65 -11.97
N GLY A 45 3.93 -12.52 -11.71
CA GLY A 45 2.90 -12.65 -12.75
C GLY A 45 2.38 -14.08 -12.89
N GLU A 46 1.63 -14.35 -13.97
CA GLU A 46 1.19 -15.71 -14.33
C GLU A 46 2.08 -16.35 -15.40
N GLU A 47 2.82 -15.56 -16.18
CA GLU A 47 3.77 -16.08 -17.16
C GLU A 47 5.11 -16.43 -16.48
N GLU A 48 5.58 -17.67 -16.69
CA GLU A 48 6.79 -18.21 -16.04
C GLU A 48 8.11 -17.55 -16.52
N ASP A 49 8.07 -16.80 -17.62
CA ASP A 49 9.24 -16.15 -18.23
C ASP A 49 9.49 -14.75 -17.64
N VAL A 50 9.59 -14.67 -16.31
CA VAL A 50 10.21 -13.49 -15.69
C VAL A 50 11.71 -13.60 -15.92
N THR A 51 12.14 -13.08 -17.07
CA THR A 51 13.54 -12.85 -17.39
C THR A 51 14.23 -12.17 -16.20
N ASN A 52 15.48 -12.54 -15.93
CA ASN A 52 16.35 -11.89 -14.94
C ASN A 52 16.50 -10.40 -15.28
N ILE A 53 15.52 -9.58 -14.90
CA ILE A 53 15.50 -8.13 -15.16
C ILE A 53 16.65 -7.46 -14.42
N SER A 54 17.02 -8.01 -13.25
CA SER A 54 18.17 -7.58 -12.47
C SER A 54 18.50 -8.60 -11.38
N ASP A 55 19.80 -8.74 -11.05
CA ASP A 55 20.27 -9.52 -9.89
C ASP A 55 19.73 -8.95 -8.55
N ASP A 56 19.26 -7.71 -8.57
CA ASP A 56 18.71 -6.98 -7.44
C ASP A 56 17.24 -7.28 -7.14
N LEU A 57 16.60 -8.08 -7.99
CA LEU A 57 15.19 -8.44 -7.92
C LEU A 57 15.01 -9.87 -7.40
N SER A 58 14.08 -10.04 -6.45
CA SER A 58 13.58 -11.35 -6.02
C SER A 58 12.08 -11.46 -6.33
N TYR A 59 11.59 -12.68 -6.49
CA TYR A 59 10.16 -12.96 -6.61
C TYR A 59 9.57 -13.56 -5.34
N MET A 60 10.41 -13.80 -4.33
CA MET A 60 10.00 -14.41 -3.07
C MET A 60 10.59 -13.66 -1.87
N PHE A 61 9.79 -13.56 -0.81
CA PHE A 61 10.27 -13.35 0.54
C PHE A 61 10.95 -14.64 1.01
N ARG A 62 12.20 -14.56 1.44
CA ARG A 62 12.88 -15.67 2.10
C ARG A 62 13.15 -15.30 3.53
N ASP A 63 12.95 -16.26 4.42
CA ASP A 63 13.12 -16.06 5.86
C ASP A 63 14.54 -15.63 6.25
N GLU A 64 15.54 -16.08 5.47
CA GLU A 64 16.96 -15.72 5.61
C GLU A 64 17.27 -14.26 5.23
N ASP A 65 16.43 -13.63 4.41
CA ASP A 65 16.61 -12.24 3.97
C ASP A 65 15.94 -11.24 4.92
N ILE A 66 15.15 -11.71 5.88
CA ILE A 66 14.36 -10.87 6.79
C ILE A 66 14.93 -10.97 8.20
N ASN A 67 15.47 -9.85 8.71
CA ASN A 67 15.97 -9.78 10.07
C ASN A 67 14.89 -9.31 11.04
N ALA A 68 15.13 -9.57 12.32
CA ALA A 68 14.36 -8.98 13.39
C ALA A 68 14.37 -7.45 13.27
N ASN A 69 13.20 -6.83 13.44
CA ASN A 69 12.96 -5.39 13.33
C ASN A 69 13.02 -4.79 11.92
N ASP A 70 13.08 -5.62 10.87
CA ASP A 70 12.99 -5.10 9.51
C ASP A 70 11.59 -4.54 9.21
N ALA A 71 11.51 -3.75 8.14
CA ALA A 71 10.27 -3.15 7.69
C ALA A 71 10.06 -3.54 6.22
N ILE A 72 8.82 -3.94 5.91
CA ILE A 72 8.41 -4.22 4.55
C ILE A 72 7.58 -3.04 4.04
N TYR A 73 7.98 -2.47 2.93
CA TYR A 73 7.31 -1.38 2.25
C TYR A 73 6.54 -1.96 1.07
N ILE A 74 5.24 -1.75 1.00
CA ILE A 74 4.45 -2.07 -0.18
C ILE A 74 4.40 -0.83 -1.06
N LEU A 75 4.89 -0.95 -2.29
CA LEU A 75 4.97 0.15 -3.25
C LEU A 75 3.90 -0.02 -4.32
N SER A 76 3.01 0.96 -4.42
CA SER A 76 2.01 1.05 -5.49
C SER A 76 1.61 2.51 -5.72
N GLN A 77 1.00 2.80 -6.86
CA GLN A 77 0.31 4.07 -7.06
C GLN A 77 -1.06 4.02 -6.37
N GLY A 78 -1.46 5.16 -5.81
CA GLY A 78 -2.81 5.38 -5.31
C GLY A 78 -3.72 5.84 -6.44
N MET A 79 -5.01 5.58 -6.27
CA MET A 79 -6.05 5.96 -7.21
C MET A 79 -7.17 6.72 -6.51
N ASP A 80 -8.09 7.26 -7.30
CA ASP A 80 -9.38 7.73 -6.80
C ASP A 80 -10.34 6.56 -6.51
N SER A 81 -9.87 5.54 -5.79
CA SER A 81 -10.62 4.36 -5.35
C SER A 81 -10.34 4.07 -3.87
N GLU A 82 -11.32 3.50 -3.15
CA GLU A 82 -11.19 3.17 -1.72
C GLU A 82 -10.64 1.76 -1.47
N ASP A 83 -10.61 0.91 -2.50
CA ASP A 83 -10.23 -0.48 -2.42
C ASP A 83 -9.20 -0.91 -3.48
N GLU A 84 -8.80 -0.03 -4.39
CA GLU A 84 -7.87 -0.34 -5.48
C GLU A 84 -6.58 0.50 -5.44
N VAL A 85 -5.53 -0.09 -5.98
CA VAL A 85 -4.22 0.53 -6.23
C VAL A 85 -3.83 0.29 -7.68
N ALA A 86 -2.97 1.16 -8.22
CA ALA A 86 -2.51 1.06 -9.61
C ALA A 86 -1.01 0.74 -9.70
N ALA A 87 -0.63 0.11 -10.81
CA ALA A 87 0.77 -0.10 -11.18
C ALA A 87 1.43 1.22 -11.58
N ASN A 88 0.70 2.04 -12.34
CA ASN A 88 1.16 3.31 -12.90
C ASN A 88 0.06 4.39 -12.75
N GLN A 89 0.36 5.64 -13.15
CA GLN A 89 -0.60 6.75 -13.14
C GLN A 89 -0.99 7.18 -14.58
N SER A 90 -0.90 6.26 -15.55
CA SER A 90 -1.19 6.56 -16.95
C SER A 90 -2.70 6.71 -17.18
N GLU A 91 -3.14 7.74 -17.89
CA GLU A 91 -4.58 7.91 -18.17
C GLU A 91 -5.12 6.88 -19.18
N THR A 92 -4.25 6.16 -19.90
CA THR A 92 -4.64 5.31 -21.04
C THR A 92 -4.53 3.81 -20.77
N GLU A 93 -3.61 3.38 -19.90
CA GLU A 93 -3.28 1.96 -19.65
C GLU A 93 -2.91 1.75 -18.18
N ASN A 94 -3.92 1.83 -17.32
CA ASN A 94 -3.70 1.48 -15.92
C ASN A 94 -4.00 0.01 -15.68
N CYS A 95 -3.02 -0.70 -15.11
CA CYS A 95 -3.29 -1.94 -14.43
C CYS A 95 -3.67 -1.65 -12.96
N PHE A 96 -4.78 -2.22 -12.51
CA PHE A 96 -5.33 -2.00 -11.18
C PHE A 96 -5.42 -3.31 -10.41
N LEU A 97 -5.21 -3.24 -9.10
CA LEU A 97 -5.40 -4.35 -8.18
C LEU A 97 -6.25 -3.92 -7.01
N LYS A 98 -7.18 -4.80 -6.62
CA LYS A 98 -7.83 -4.65 -5.33
C LYS A 98 -6.79 -4.85 -4.23
N ILE A 99 -6.92 -4.10 -3.15
CA ILE A 99 -6.01 -4.18 -2.00
C ILE A 99 -6.00 -5.56 -1.34
N GLN A 100 -7.07 -6.33 -1.51
CA GLN A 100 -7.15 -7.72 -1.06
C GLN A 100 -6.21 -8.62 -1.88
N ASP A 101 -6.12 -8.37 -3.19
CA ASP A 101 -5.24 -9.11 -4.09
C ASP A 101 -3.77 -8.76 -3.83
N VAL A 102 -3.47 -7.53 -3.42
CA VAL A 102 -2.12 -7.16 -2.93
C VAL A 102 -1.72 -8.05 -1.76
N ALA A 103 -2.59 -8.25 -0.78
CA ALA A 103 -2.31 -9.14 0.36
C ALA A 103 -2.17 -10.60 -0.07
N ALA A 104 -3.02 -11.08 -0.98
CA ALA A 104 -2.95 -12.43 -1.52
C ALA A 104 -1.64 -12.67 -2.28
N ARG A 105 -1.21 -11.72 -3.11
CA ARG A 105 0.05 -11.78 -3.85
C ARG A 105 1.26 -11.75 -2.93
N MET A 106 1.20 -10.94 -1.87
CA MET A 106 2.26 -10.92 -0.84
C MET A 106 2.43 -12.31 -0.21
N LYS A 107 1.33 -12.97 0.15
CA LYS A 107 1.34 -14.37 0.65
C LYS A 107 1.86 -15.35 -0.41
N LYS A 108 1.42 -15.23 -1.67
CA LYS A 108 1.90 -16.06 -2.80
C LYS A 108 3.40 -15.92 -3.02
N CYS A 109 3.96 -14.72 -2.79
CA CYS A 109 5.40 -14.47 -2.82
C CYS A 109 6.13 -14.96 -1.56
N GLY A 110 5.49 -15.73 -0.67
CA GLY A 110 6.13 -16.32 0.50
C GLY A 110 6.12 -15.46 1.75
N PHE A 111 5.30 -14.39 1.84
CA PHE A 111 5.10 -13.69 3.11
C PHE A 111 4.25 -14.55 4.04
N THR A 112 4.89 -15.18 5.02
CA THR A 112 4.24 -16.07 5.99
C THR A 112 4.00 -15.39 7.36
N PRO A 113 3.16 -15.97 8.23
CA PRO A 113 3.00 -15.48 9.61
C PRO A 113 4.30 -15.47 10.42
N GLU A 114 5.24 -16.38 10.13
CA GLU A 114 6.56 -16.44 10.79
C GLU A 114 7.41 -15.22 10.42
N ILE A 115 7.42 -14.85 9.13
CA ILE A 115 8.07 -13.63 8.66
C ILE A 115 7.40 -12.41 9.31
N ALA A 116 6.06 -12.40 9.37
CA ALA A 116 5.30 -11.31 9.98
C ALA A 116 5.63 -11.09 11.47
N LYS A 117 5.97 -12.15 12.21
CA LYS A 117 6.39 -12.07 13.62
C LYS A 117 7.79 -11.50 13.82
N LYS A 118 8.66 -11.57 12.81
CA LYS A 118 10.04 -11.05 12.88
C LYS A 118 10.14 -9.56 12.58
N ILE A 119 9.30 -9.08 11.66
CA ILE A 119 9.36 -7.70 11.21
C ILE A 119 8.78 -6.74 12.25
N ASN A 120 9.32 -5.52 12.28
CA ASN A 120 8.80 -4.45 13.12
C ASN A 120 7.46 -3.92 12.57
N SER A 121 7.34 -3.80 11.25
CA SER A 121 6.16 -3.18 10.65
C SER A 121 6.03 -3.45 9.15
N LEU A 122 4.80 -3.36 8.67
CA LEU A 122 4.47 -3.25 7.26
C LEU A 122 4.07 -1.80 6.96
N LYS A 123 4.54 -1.23 5.85
CA LYS A 123 4.31 0.17 5.48
C LYS A 123 3.65 0.22 4.10
N LEU A 124 2.40 0.66 4.07
CA LEU A 124 1.67 0.93 2.83
C LEU A 124 2.14 2.28 2.28
N TYR A 125 3.03 2.24 1.29
CA TYR A 125 3.53 3.42 0.60
C TYR A 125 2.77 3.59 -0.72
N ILE A 126 1.51 4.01 -0.59
CA ILE A 126 0.57 4.20 -1.70
C ILE A 126 0.60 5.67 -2.09
N CYS A 127 1.02 5.97 -3.33
CA CYS A 127 1.20 7.33 -3.84
C CYS A 127 -0.03 7.81 -4.63
N GLY A 128 -1.01 8.47 -3.98
CA GLY A 128 -2.13 9.12 -4.67
C GLY A 128 -3.46 9.06 -3.90
N GLY A 129 -4.35 10.06 -4.11
CA GLY A 129 -5.74 10.09 -3.65
C GLY A 129 -6.03 10.78 -2.30
N GLU A 130 -7.21 11.41 -2.17
CA GLU A 130 -7.65 12.31 -1.09
C GLU A 130 -7.58 11.78 0.37
N LYS A 131 -7.66 12.73 1.33
CA LYS A 131 -7.38 12.67 2.78
C LYS A 131 -8.02 11.56 3.65
N HIS A 132 -8.79 10.61 3.12
CA HIS A 132 -9.46 9.57 3.95
C HIS A 132 -9.38 8.14 3.41
N ARG A 133 -8.87 7.93 2.19
CA ARG A 133 -8.93 6.62 1.52
C ARG A 133 -7.84 5.65 1.94
N ASN A 134 -6.65 6.17 2.27
CA ASN A 134 -5.53 5.36 2.74
C ASN A 134 -5.83 4.64 4.07
N HIS A 135 -6.71 5.19 4.90
CA HIS A 135 -7.17 4.51 6.11
C HIS A 135 -8.05 3.29 5.77
N GLN A 136 -8.98 3.44 4.82
CA GLN A 136 -9.84 2.34 4.38
C GLN A 136 -9.02 1.25 3.67
N LEU A 137 -8.09 1.62 2.80
CA LEU A 137 -7.13 0.70 2.18
C LEU A 137 -6.34 -0.07 3.25
N ALA A 138 -5.85 0.62 4.29
CA ALA A 138 -5.12 -0.05 5.38
C ALA A 138 -5.98 -1.03 6.17
N ILE A 139 -7.25 -0.68 6.46
CA ILE A 139 -8.20 -1.60 7.09
C ILE A 139 -8.47 -2.82 6.20
N SER A 140 -8.75 -2.59 4.92
CA SER A 140 -9.06 -3.65 3.96
C SER A 140 -7.86 -4.57 3.75
N PHE A 141 -6.65 -4.02 3.66
CA PHE A 141 -5.40 -4.77 3.60
C PHE A 141 -5.19 -5.62 4.87
N ALA A 142 -5.36 -5.02 6.06
CA ALA A 142 -5.26 -5.72 7.34
C ALA A 142 -6.21 -6.93 7.42
N LYS A 143 -7.45 -6.75 6.97
CA LYS A 143 -8.44 -7.83 6.92
C LYS A 143 -8.04 -8.94 5.94
N ALA A 144 -7.52 -8.58 4.78
CA ALA A 144 -7.10 -9.54 3.76
C ALA A 144 -5.87 -10.36 4.19
N LEU A 145 -5.02 -9.82 5.07
CA LEU A 145 -3.98 -10.60 5.73
C LEU A 145 -4.59 -11.67 6.64
N GLY A 146 -5.58 -11.32 7.46
CA GLY A 146 -6.31 -12.26 8.31
C GLY A 146 -5.66 -12.48 9.68
N GLU A 147 -6.34 -13.29 10.51
CA GLU A 147 -6.05 -13.44 11.95
C GLU A 147 -4.66 -13.99 12.27
N GLU A 148 -4.12 -14.81 11.36
CA GLU A 148 -2.75 -15.34 11.46
C GLU A 148 -1.66 -14.23 11.49
N TYR A 149 -1.99 -13.02 11.03
CA TYR A 149 -1.12 -11.83 11.05
C TYR A 149 -1.51 -10.81 12.13
N LYS A 150 -2.37 -11.17 13.10
CA LYS A 150 -2.99 -10.24 14.07
C LYS A 150 -2.03 -9.31 14.81
N ASP A 151 -0.79 -9.74 15.03
CA ASP A 151 0.22 -8.97 15.76
C ASP A 151 0.97 -7.94 14.91
N LEU A 152 0.78 -7.98 13.58
CA LEU A 152 1.43 -7.08 12.66
C LEU A 152 0.86 -5.66 12.77
N THR A 153 1.76 -4.67 12.80
CA THR A 153 1.42 -3.25 12.71
C THR A 153 1.57 -2.78 11.27
N ILE A 154 0.50 -2.20 10.74
CA ILE A 154 0.46 -1.60 9.41
C ILE A 154 0.54 -0.08 9.55
N HIS A 155 1.56 0.52 8.96
CA HIS A 155 1.64 1.96 8.78
C HIS A 155 1.04 2.37 7.45
N TYR A 156 0.26 3.45 7.47
CA TYR A 156 -0.25 4.11 6.27
C TYR A 156 -0.10 5.63 6.44
N TYR A 157 -0.25 6.38 5.35
CA TYR A 157 -0.07 7.83 5.34
C TYR A 157 -1.39 8.51 5.00
N GLU A 158 -1.89 9.40 5.85
CA GLU A 158 -3.18 10.10 5.63
C GLU A 158 -3.10 11.24 4.60
N LYS A 159 -1.89 11.63 4.21
CA LYS A 159 -1.64 12.70 3.25
C LYS A 159 -0.55 12.29 2.27
N LEU A 160 -0.52 12.96 1.13
CA LEU A 160 0.56 12.85 0.15
C LEU A 160 1.89 13.17 0.83
N VAL A 161 2.84 12.24 0.70
CA VAL A 161 4.21 12.41 1.18
C VAL A 161 5.05 12.83 -0.01
N TYR A 162 5.53 14.08 0.01
CA TYR A 162 6.44 14.60 -1.01
C TYR A 162 7.89 14.28 -0.66
N ILE A 163 8.65 13.80 -1.65
CA ILE A 163 10.11 13.68 -1.55
C ILE A 163 10.71 15.06 -1.89
N PRO A 164 11.47 15.70 -0.98
CA PRO A 164 12.07 16.99 -1.26
C PRO A 164 13.04 16.91 -2.45
N LYS A 165 12.97 17.87 -3.38
CA LYS A 165 13.77 17.92 -4.63
C LYS A 165 15.27 17.66 -4.45
N LYS A 166 15.85 18.08 -3.32
CA LYS A 166 17.28 17.88 -2.99
C LYS A 166 17.70 16.42 -2.75
N TYR A 167 16.73 15.52 -2.60
CA TYR A 167 16.95 14.08 -2.45
C TYR A 167 16.55 13.29 -3.71
N ILE A 168 16.27 13.99 -4.82
CA ILE A 168 15.95 13.38 -6.11
C ILE A 168 17.19 13.52 -7.00
N HIS A 169 17.94 12.43 -7.18
CA HIS A 169 19.07 12.35 -8.11
C HIS A 169 18.69 11.41 -9.28
N GLY A 170 18.76 11.89 -10.53
CA GLY A 170 18.40 11.13 -11.74
C GLY A 170 17.26 11.75 -12.56
N THR A 171 17.04 11.27 -13.79
CA THR A 171 16.19 11.89 -14.83
C THR A 171 14.71 11.96 -14.42
N ILE A 172 14.35 13.12 -13.89
CA ILE A 172 13.04 13.51 -13.37
C ILE A 172 12.11 13.85 -14.54
N GLU A 173 11.57 12.88 -15.28
CA GLU A 173 10.34 13.13 -16.05
C GLU A 173 9.13 12.51 -15.36
N LEU A 174 9.28 11.33 -14.75
CA LEU A 174 8.20 10.65 -14.01
C LEU A 174 7.73 11.43 -12.77
N PHE A 175 8.65 11.88 -11.91
CA PHE A 175 8.32 12.68 -10.72
C PHE A 175 7.83 14.09 -11.08
N HIS A 176 8.27 14.65 -12.22
CA HIS A 176 7.76 15.94 -12.69
C HIS A 176 6.32 15.84 -13.20
N LYS A 177 5.88 14.69 -13.73
CA LYS A 177 4.47 14.46 -14.10
C LYS A 177 3.56 14.42 -12.86
N ILE A 178 3.98 13.71 -11.81
CA ILE A 178 3.26 13.64 -10.52
C ILE A 178 3.14 15.04 -9.88
N ALA A 179 4.17 15.88 -9.99
CA ALA A 179 4.19 17.23 -9.42
C ALA A 179 3.56 18.32 -10.32
N LYS A 180 3.50 18.14 -11.65
CA LYS A 180 2.94 19.14 -12.59
C LYS A 180 1.41 19.18 -12.60
N ASN A 181 0.74 18.10 -12.19
CA ASN A 181 -0.74 18.07 -12.11
C ASN A 181 -1.30 18.64 -10.79
N THR A 182 -0.45 19.18 -9.91
CA THR A 182 -0.90 19.82 -8.67
C THR A 182 -0.41 21.26 -8.62
N GLU A 183 -1.19 22.19 -9.16
CA GLU A 183 -1.06 23.63 -8.85
C GLU A 183 -1.27 23.94 -7.35
N ASP A 184 -1.67 22.93 -6.55
CA ASP A 184 -1.95 23.01 -5.10
C ASP A 184 -0.88 22.38 -4.21
N ALA A 185 0.41 22.57 -4.49
CA ALA A 185 1.48 22.20 -3.54
C ALA A 185 1.54 23.17 -2.33
N LYS A 186 0.49 23.19 -1.49
CA LYS A 186 0.39 24.10 -0.34
C LYS A 186 0.68 23.50 1.03
N GLU A 187 0.85 22.18 1.18
CA GLU A 187 1.26 21.60 2.46
C GLU A 187 2.27 20.46 2.28
N ILE A 188 3.52 20.72 2.68
CA ILE A 188 4.60 19.72 2.70
C ILE A 188 4.64 19.09 4.09
N PHE A 189 4.34 17.80 4.20
CA PHE A 189 4.49 17.05 5.46
C PHE A 189 5.64 16.07 5.37
N ARG A 190 6.38 15.90 6.48
CA ARG A 190 7.29 14.77 6.65
C ARG A 190 6.48 13.48 6.75
N ALA A 191 7.01 12.39 6.21
CA ALA A 191 6.37 11.07 6.31
C ALA A 191 5.98 10.71 7.75
N SER A 192 6.79 11.09 8.74
CA SER A 192 6.52 10.87 10.16
C SER A 192 5.32 11.65 10.72
N GLU A 193 4.95 12.78 10.12
CA GLU A 193 3.91 13.69 10.61
C GLU A 193 2.50 13.25 10.19
N VAL A 194 2.41 12.49 9.11
CA VAL A 194 1.13 12.03 8.52
C VAL A 194 0.99 10.51 8.55
N ARG A 195 1.97 9.83 9.14
CA ARG A 195 1.93 8.38 9.36
C ARG A 195 0.96 8.06 10.47
N LYS A 196 0.07 7.11 10.17
CA LYS A 196 -0.80 6.46 11.13
C LYS A 196 -0.49 4.97 11.19
N THR A 197 -1.14 4.29 12.12
CA THR A 197 -0.98 2.87 12.39
C THR A 197 -2.33 2.21 12.58
N ILE A 198 -2.44 0.97 12.13
CA ILE A 198 -3.49 0.05 12.55
C ILE A 198 -2.85 -1.30 12.86
N LYS A 199 -3.26 -1.94 13.96
CA LYS A 199 -2.88 -3.33 14.22
C LYS A 199 -3.85 -4.25 13.49
N VAL A 200 -3.37 -5.35 12.91
CA VAL A 200 -4.25 -6.27 12.15
C VAL A 200 -5.44 -6.74 12.99
N SER A 201 -5.23 -7.05 14.28
CA SER A 201 -6.29 -7.41 15.23
C SER A 201 -7.40 -6.34 15.40
N GLU A 202 -7.09 -5.06 15.20
CA GLU A 202 -8.04 -3.95 15.39
C GLU A 202 -8.96 -3.78 14.18
N SER A 203 -8.57 -4.26 13.00
CA SER A 203 -9.32 -4.13 11.76
C SER A 203 -10.70 -4.81 11.81
N SER A 204 -10.86 -5.84 12.65
CA SER A 204 -12.10 -6.57 12.92
C SER A 204 -13.14 -5.74 13.69
N ILE A 205 -12.68 -4.82 14.55
CA ILE A 205 -13.54 -4.00 15.44
C ILE A 205 -14.23 -2.87 14.66
N PHE A 206 -13.59 -2.35 13.61
CA PHE A 206 -14.19 -1.30 12.79
C PHE A 206 -15.42 -1.80 12.01
N PHE A 207 -15.47 -3.10 11.67
CA PHE A 207 -16.59 -3.65 10.91
C PHE A 207 -17.83 -3.92 11.75
N THR A 208 -17.69 -4.29 13.02
CA THR A 208 -18.85 -4.49 13.92
C THR A 208 -19.57 -3.17 14.19
N ASN A 209 -18.83 -2.05 14.29
CA ASN A 209 -19.42 -0.73 14.46
C ASN A 209 -20.02 -0.18 13.16
N THR A 210 -19.41 -0.39 11.98
CA THR A 210 -20.01 0.05 10.70
C THR A 210 -21.23 -0.79 10.33
N LYS A 211 -21.21 -2.12 10.56
CA LYS A 211 -22.40 -2.97 10.39
C LYS A 211 -23.51 -2.58 11.36
N ARG A 212 -23.20 -2.36 12.64
CA ARG A 212 -24.20 -1.86 13.61
C ARG A 212 -24.82 -0.54 13.16
N LYS A 213 -24.00 0.43 12.74
CA LYS A 213 -24.51 1.72 12.23
C LYS A 213 -25.38 1.56 10.98
N GLN A 214 -24.96 0.74 10.02
CA GLN A 214 -25.78 0.48 8.82
C GLN A 214 -27.12 -0.19 9.19
N THR A 215 -27.11 -1.19 10.07
CA THR A 215 -28.32 -1.88 10.56
C THR A 215 -29.22 -0.96 11.39
N GLU A 216 -28.65 -0.07 12.20
CA GLU A 216 -29.39 0.95 12.96
C GLU A 216 -30.07 1.95 12.02
N ILE A 217 -29.35 2.45 10.99
CA ILE A 217 -29.92 3.34 9.97
C ILE A 217 -31.07 2.65 9.21
N THR A 218 -30.90 1.38 8.79
CA THR A 218 -31.97 0.67 8.08
C THR A 218 -33.21 0.47 8.95
N ASN A 219 -33.03 0.21 10.25
CA ASN A 219 -34.15 0.03 11.17
C ASN A 219 -34.86 1.36 11.49
N GLU A 220 -34.13 2.48 11.56
CA GLU A 220 -34.70 3.82 11.73
C GLU A 220 -35.52 4.24 10.49
N GLU A 221 -34.99 3.99 9.29
CA GLU A 221 -35.67 4.25 8.02
C GLU A 221 -36.94 3.40 7.84
N VAL A 222 -36.90 2.12 8.21
CA VAL A 222 -38.07 1.24 8.21
C VAL A 222 -39.13 1.75 9.20
N ARG A 223 -38.73 2.18 10.40
CA ARG A 223 -39.67 2.76 11.39
C ARG A 223 -40.26 4.09 10.93
N GLU A 224 -39.51 4.94 10.24
CA GLU A 224 -40.04 6.17 9.66
C GLU A 224 -41.05 5.88 8.54
N ILE A 225 -40.80 4.86 7.72
CA ILE A 225 -41.72 4.43 6.67
C ILE A 225 -43.00 3.86 7.30
N GLU A 226 -42.88 2.99 8.31
CA GLU A 226 -44.04 2.44 9.05
C GLU A 226 -44.85 3.55 9.75
N ALA A 227 -44.19 4.55 10.35
CA ALA A 227 -44.86 5.69 10.98
C ALA A 227 -45.54 6.64 9.98
N LYS A 228 -45.03 6.74 8.74
CA LYS A 228 -45.67 7.50 7.65
C LYS A 228 -46.85 6.74 7.04
N VAL A 229 -46.80 5.41 6.98
CA VAL A 229 -47.90 4.57 6.46
C VAL A 229 -49.12 4.58 7.39
N ILE A 230 -48.94 4.70 8.71
CA ILE A 230 -50.05 4.76 9.69
C ILE A 230 -50.81 6.10 9.67
N ARG A 231 -50.36 7.12 8.93
CA ARG A 231 -51.04 8.43 8.82
C ARG A 231 -51.90 8.61 7.56
N ILE A 232 -52.10 7.55 6.77
CA ILE A 232 -52.98 7.56 5.59
C ILE A 232 -54.12 6.57 5.83
N GLU A 233 -54.98 6.84 6.81
CA GLU A 233 -56.37 6.36 6.90
C GLU A 233 -57.24 7.45 7.52
#